data_AF-A0A6M0JZ80-F1
#
_entry.id   AF-A0A6M0JZ80-F1
#
_cell.length_a   1.000
_cell.length_b   1.000
_cell.length_c   1.000
_cell.angle_alpha   90.00
_cell.angle_beta   90.00
_cell.angle_gamma   90.00
#
_symmetry.space_group_name_H-M   'P 1'
#
loop_
_entity.id
_entity.type
_entity.pdbx_description
1 polymer ?
#
loop_
_entity_poly.entity_id
_entity_poly.type
_entity_poly.pdbx_seq_one_letter_code
_entity_poly.pdbx_strand_id
1 'polypeptide(L)'
;MNADSLDQKLISAFDGKIVRKDLLHRIKKGTNVPTFVLEFLLARFCASDDQAEIDAGMEAVLATLQDNYVRPDEANAAQSKVATKGKHRFIDKVHVSYVEKEKRHWAALENFNSRRIAIGEKFYRDNDRLLEGGIWAEVTVAHNDIEEDDYAFYIEDLRPIQLSRFDFDRYTQGRQAFSREALIIVWSTVAKLPQGRGAAASPGAV
;
A
#
# COMPACT_ATOMS: atom_id res chain seq x y z
N MET A 1 -19.64 -30.62 -1.70
CA MET A 1 -19.41 -29.49 -0.78
C MET A 1 -19.59 -28.23 -1.60
N ASN A 2 -20.59 -27.41 -1.28
CA ASN A 2 -20.91 -26.19 -2.04
C ASN A 2 -19.82 -25.13 -1.79
N ALA A 3 -19.50 -24.33 -2.81
CA ALA A 3 -18.51 -23.27 -2.76
C ALA A 3 -18.72 -22.33 -1.55
N ASP A 4 -19.97 -22.01 -1.24
CA ASP A 4 -20.36 -21.20 -0.07
C ASP A 4 -19.85 -21.74 1.28
N SER A 5 -19.79 -23.07 1.45
CA SER A 5 -19.33 -23.67 2.71
C SER A 5 -17.82 -23.59 2.91
N LEU A 6 -17.07 -23.41 1.83
CA LEU A 6 -15.62 -23.35 1.82
C LEU A 6 -15.16 -21.89 1.96
N ASP A 7 -15.88 -20.96 1.34
CA ASP A 7 -15.69 -19.52 1.52
C ASP A 7 -15.98 -19.08 2.96
N GLN A 8 -17.06 -19.57 3.58
CA GLN A 8 -17.34 -19.32 5.01
C GLN A 8 -16.26 -19.89 5.95
N LYS A 9 -15.65 -21.03 5.59
CA LYS A 9 -14.54 -21.62 6.36
C LYS A 9 -13.23 -20.84 6.16
N LEU A 10 -13.01 -20.29 4.97
CA LEU A 10 -11.86 -19.43 4.68
C LEU A 10 -11.95 -18.11 5.43
N ILE A 11 -13.11 -17.47 5.39
CA ILE A 11 -13.38 -16.22 6.10
C ILE A 11 -13.21 -16.43 7.61
N SER A 12 -13.77 -17.51 8.18
CA SER A 12 -13.62 -17.80 9.62
C SER A 12 -12.20 -18.22 10.04
N ALA A 13 -11.41 -18.82 9.15
CA ALA A 13 -10.02 -19.23 9.44
C ALA A 13 -8.99 -18.10 9.25
N PHE A 14 -9.27 -17.10 8.40
CA PHE A 14 -8.35 -16.05 8.00
C PHE A 14 -8.92 -14.63 8.19
N ASP A 15 -9.75 -14.49 9.23
CA ASP A 15 -10.44 -13.24 9.59
C ASP A 15 -9.49 -12.02 9.54
N GLY A 16 -9.88 -11.01 8.77
CA GLY A 16 -9.13 -9.77 8.54
C GLY A 16 -7.86 -9.86 7.68
N LYS A 17 -7.54 -10.99 7.03
CA LYS A 17 -6.26 -11.15 6.28
C LYS A 17 -6.39 -11.67 4.84
N ILE A 18 -7.61 -11.92 4.35
CA ILE A 18 -7.84 -12.20 2.93
C ILE A 18 -8.01 -10.87 2.20
N VAL A 19 -6.94 -10.41 1.56
CA VAL A 19 -7.08 -9.28 0.64
C VAL A 19 -7.89 -9.74 -0.56
N ARG A 20 -9.06 -9.14 -0.76
CA ARG A 20 -9.91 -9.33 -1.94
C ARG A 20 -9.17 -8.94 -3.22
N LYS A 21 -8.57 -9.95 -3.88
CA LYS A 21 -7.72 -9.78 -5.07
C LYS A 21 -8.49 -9.21 -6.26
N ASP A 22 -9.81 -9.43 -6.30
CA ASP A 22 -10.73 -8.85 -7.26
C ASP A 22 -10.79 -7.31 -7.14
N LEU A 23 -10.92 -6.77 -5.92
CA LEU A 23 -10.90 -5.32 -5.66
C LEU A 23 -9.53 -4.72 -6.00
N LEU A 24 -8.45 -5.42 -5.63
CA LEU A 24 -7.09 -5.01 -5.99
C LEU A 24 -6.91 -4.87 -7.52
N HIS A 25 -7.46 -5.81 -8.30
CA HIS A 25 -7.38 -5.76 -9.76
C HIS A 25 -8.17 -4.60 -10.37
N ARG A 26 -9.30 -4.22 -9.75
CA ARG A 26 -10.10 -3.05 -10.17
C ARG A 26 -9.30 -1.74 -10.05
N ILE A 27 -8.56 -1.55 -8.95
CA ILE A 27 -7.80 -0.31 -8.70
C ILE A 27 -6.48 -0.27 -9.49
N LYS A 28 -5.80 -1.41 -9.63
CA LYS A 28 -4.46 -1.49 -10.25
C LYS A 28 -4.43 -1.01 -11.70
N LYS A 29 -5.53 -1.16 -12.44
CA LYS A 29 -5.61 -0.72 -13.85
C LYS A 29 -5.56 0.81 -14.02
N GLY A 30 -5.87 1.57 -12.97
CA GLY A 30 -5.96 3.04 -13.05
C GLY A 30 -4.82 3.80 -12.35
N THR A 31 -3.88 3.12 -11.69
CA THR A 31 -2.89 3.75 -10.82
C THR A 31 -1.50 3.13 -10.97
N ASN A 32 -0.45 3.95 -10.88
CA ASN A 32 0.95 3.47 -10.84
C ASN A 32 1.42 3.20 -9.39
N VAL A 33 0.49 2.86 -8.51
CA VAL A 33 0.75 2.67 -7.08
C VAL A 33 1.23 1.22 -6.85
N PRO A 34 2.28 0.99 -6.04
CA PRO A 34 2.73 -0.37 -5.75
C PRO A 34 1.61 -1.22 -5.16
N THR A 35 1.58 -2.50 -5.56
CA THR A 35 0.48 -3.40 -5.20
C THR A 35 0.30 -3.53 -3.68
N PHE A 36 1.38 -3.63 -2.91
CA PHE A 36 1.27 -3.77 -1.45
C PHE A 36 0.70 -2.53 -0.74
N VAL A 37 0.84 -1.33 -1.32
CA VAL A 37 0.21 -0.11 -0.80
C VAL A 37 -1.30 -0.18 -0.99
N LEU A 38 -1.74 -0.65 -2.16
CA LEU A 38 -3.16 -0.89 -2.42
C LEU A 38 -3.73 -1.97 -1.49
N GLU A 39 -2.97 -3.04 -1.26
CA GLU A 39 -3.35 -4.11 -0.31
C GLU A 39 -3.48 -3.57 1.11
N PHE A 40 -2.58 -2.71 1.56
CA PHE A 40 -2.67 -2.03 2.86
C PHE A 40 -3.95 -1.18 2.98
N LEU A 41 -4.26 -0.37 1.96
CA LEU A 41 -5.47 0.46 1.97
C LEU A 41 -6.75 -0.38 1.96
N LEU A 42 -6.78 -1.45 1.15
CA LEU A 42 -7.90 -2.39 1.10
C LEU A 42 -8.08 -3.10 2.45
N ALA A 43 -7.00 -3.54 3.10
CA ALA A 43 -7.09 -4.15 4.42
C ALA A 43 -7.61 -3.17 5.48
N ARG A 44 -7.30 -1.87 5.34
CA ARG A 44 -7.80 -0.82 6.25
C ARG A 44 -9.28 -0.50 6.08
N PHE A 45 -9.78 -0.49 4.84
CA PHE A 45 -11.11 0.04 4.52
C PHE A 45 -12.13 -1.01 4.09
N CYS A 46 -11.70 -2.18 3.63
CA CYS A 46 -12.56 -3.23 3.06
C CYS A 46 -12.52 -4.52 3.90
N ALA A 47 -12.78 -4.42 5.20
CA ALA A 47 -12.73 -5.54 6.16
C ALA A 47 -14.04 -6.36 6.25
N SER A 48 -15.13 -5.90 5.65
CA SER A 48 -16.47 -6.50 5.77
C SER A 48 -16.86 -7.35 4.56
N ASP A 49 -17.80 -8.28 4.73
CA ASP A 49 -18.37 -9.09 3.65
C ASP A 49 -19.70 -8.55 3.09
N ASP A 50 -20.24 -7.48 3.69
CA ASP A 50 -21.42 -6.79 3.18
C ASP A 50 -21.11 -5.96 1.93
N GLN A 51 -21.89 -6.13 0.85
CA GLN A 51 -21.63 -5.49 -0.43
C GLN A 51 -21.68 -3.95 -0.35
N ALA A 52 -22.57 -3.37 0.46
CA ALA A 52 -22.66 -1.93 0.61
C ALA A 52 -21.44 -1.38 1.38
N GLU A 53 -20.99 -2.08 2.42
CA GLU A 53 -19.76 -1.73 3.15
C GLU A 53 -18.51 -1.87 2.28
N ILE A 54 -18.47 -2.86 1.38
CA ILE A 54 -17.38 -3.03 0.41
C ILE A 54 -17.29 -1.85 -0.55
N ASP A 55 -18.42 -1.43 -1.11
CA ASP A 55 -18.45 -0.34 -2.08
C ASP A 55 -18.08 0.99 -1.41
N ALA A 56 -18.55 1.24 -0.18
CA ALA A 56 -18.14 2.39 0.62
C ALA A 56 -16.64 2.35 0.97
N GLY A 57 -16.12 1.18 1.37
CA GLY A 57 -14.70 0.99 1.63
C GLY A 57 -13.85 1.25 0.38
N MET A 58 -14.34 0.85 -0.79
CA MET A 58 -13.67 1.13 -2.05
C MET A 58 -13.63 2.62 -2.37
N GLU A 59 -14.74 3.32 -2.20
CA GLU A 59 -14.78 4.78 -2.39
C GLU A 59 -13.76 5.47 -1.46
N ALA A 60 -13.67 5.04 -0.20
CA ALA A 60 -12.68 5.56 0.75
C ALA A 60 -11.23 5.30 0.33
N VAL A 61 -10.93 4.13 -0.25
CA VAL A 61 -9.59 3.82 -0.82
C VAL A 61 -9.27 4.76 -1.98
N LEU A 62 -10.21 4.94 -2.91
CA LEU A 62 -10.01 5.79 -4.08
C LEU A 62 -9.83 7.26 -3.68
N ALA A 63 -10.65 7.76 -2.76
CA ALA A 63 -10.51 9.11 -2.21
C ALA A 63 -9.16 9.29 -1.51
N THR A 64 -8.74 8.31 -0.69
CA THR A 64 -7.44 8.34 -0.02
C THR A 64 -6.29 8.42 -1.02
N LEU A 65 -6.34 7.65 -2.10
CA LEU A 65 -5.32 7.69 -3.15
C LEU A 65 -5.35 9.03 -3.90
N GLN A 66 -6.53 9.51 -4.28
CA GLN A 66 -6.66 10.78 -5.00
C GLN A 66 -6.12 11.98 -4.20
N ASP A 67 -6.34 11.99 -2.89
CA ASP A 67 -5.95 13.12 -2.04
C ASP A 67 -4.49 13.07 -1.58
N ASN A 68 -3.93 11.87 -1.38
CA ASN A 68 -2.65 11.68 -0.71
C ASN A 68 -1.57 11.05 -1.60
N TYR A 69 -1.91 10.36 -2.69
CA TYR A 69 -0.91 9.84 -3.62
C TYR A 69 -0.61 10.85 -4.71
N VAL A 70 0.63 11.31 -4.79
CA VAL A 70 1.10 12.25 -5.80
C VAL A 70 1.73 11.48 -6.94
N ARG A 71 1.42 11.85 -8.18
CA ARG A 71 2.15 11.34 -9.34
C ARG A 71 3.42 12.18 -9.56
N PRO A 72 4.54 11.60 -10.05
CA PRO A 72 5.78 12.35 -10.25
C PRO A 72 5.66 13.64 -11.06
N ASP A 73 4.73 13.69 -12.02
CA ASP A 73 4.42 14.86 -12.85
C ASP A 73 3.62 15.95 -12.12
N GLU A 74 3.03 15.64 -10.97
CA GLU A 74 2.24 16.55 -10.12
C GLU A 74 3.04 17.09 -8.92
N ALA A 75 4.34 16.75 -8.81
CA ALA A 75 5.18 17.08 -7.66
C ALA A 75 5.21 18.58 -7.32
N ASN A 76 5.29 19.45 -8.33
CA ASN A 76 5.32 20.90 -8.11
C ASN A 76 3.99 21.42 -7.52
N ALA A 77 2.86 20.88 -8.00
CA ALA A 77 1.55 21.21 -7.45
C ALA A 77 1.42 20.72 -6.00
N ALA A 78 1.97 19.54 -5.68
CA ALA A 78 2.01 19.01 -4.32
C ALA A 78 2.86 19.89 -3.37
N GLN A 79 4.03 20.35 -3.81
CA GLN A 79 4.88 21.26 -3.04
C GLN A 79 4.17 22.60 -2.79
N SER A 80 3.55 23.18 -3.83
CA SER A 80 2.74 24.40 -3.70
C SER A 80 1.56 24.23 -2.74
N LYS A 81 0.90 23.07 -2.76
CA LYS A 81 -0.18 22.73 -1.81
C LYS A 81 0.31 22.74 -0.36
N VAL A 82 1.50 22.20 -0.08
CA VAL A 82 2.07 22.23 1.28
C VAL A 82 2.45 23.65 1.68
N ALA A 83 3.11 24.40 0.79
CA ALA A 83 3.50 25.78 1.06
C ALA A 83 2.31 26.70 1.33
N THR A 84 1.18 26.49 0.65
CA THR A 84 -0.02 27.32 0.82
C THR A 84 -0.94 26.88 1.96
N LYS A 85 -1.05 25.56 2.22
CA LYS A 85 -1.92 25.01 3.27
C LYS A 85 -1.20 24.75 4.59
N GLY A 86 0.10 24.98 4.65
CA GLY A 86 0.96 24.71 5.80
C GLY A 86 1.37 23.24 5.92
N LYS A 87 0.47 22.26 5.70
CA LYS A 87 0.83 20.84 5.69
C LYS A 87 -0.10 19.97 4.87
N HIS A 88 0.39 18.83 4.42
CA HIS A 88 -0.41 17.81 3.74
C HIS A 88 0.12 16.40 4.00
N ARG A 89 -0.77 15.41 3.99
CA ARG A 89 -0.41 13.98 4.11
C ARG A 89 -0.21 13.39 2.72
N PHE A 90 0.86 12.64 2.56
CA PHE A 90 1.19 11.95 1.32
C PHE A 90 1.36 10.45 1.55
N ILE A 91 1.13 9.66 0.50
CA ILE A 91 1.57 8.28 0.39
C ILE A 91 2.77 8.29 -0.55
N ASP A 92 3.96 8.12 -0.01
CA ASP A 92 5.20 8.24 -0.77
C ASP A 92 6.28 7.29 -0.24
N LYS A 93 7.32 7.07 -1.05
CA LYS A 93 8.52 6.37 -0.64
C LYS A 93 9.52 7.37 -0.07
N VAL A 94 9.85 7.18 1.20
CA VAL A 94 10.75 8.03 1.98
C VAL A 94 12.10 7.35 2.10
N HIS A 95 13.16 8.10 1.80
CA HIS A 95 14.55 7.75 2.06
C HIS A 95 15.14 8.77 3.01
N VAL A 96 16.13 8.38 3.79
CA VAL A 96 16.90 9.27 4.64
C VAL A 96 18.37 9.10 4.28
N SER A 97 19.10 10.20 4.23
CA SER A 97 20.53 10.18 3.93
C SER A 97 21.26 11.18 4.81
N TYR A 98 22.40 10.78 5.36
CA TYR A 98 23.28 11.68 6.08
C TYR A 98 24.11 12.50 5.10
N VAL A 99 24.04 13.83 5.21
CA VAL A 99 24.80 14.75 4.37
C VAL A 99 25.96 15.30 5.19
N GLU A 100 27.17 14.78 4.94
CA GLU A 100 28.38 15.08 5.72
C GLU A 100 28.71 16.58 5.77
N LYS A 101 28.53 17.28 4.64
CA LYS A 101 28.77 18.73 4.53
C LYS A 101 27.95 19.54 5.54
N GLU A 102 26.76 19.04 5.87
CA GLU A 102 25.79 19.72 6.74
C GLU A 102 25.68 19.04 8.11
N LYS A 103 26.34 17.89 8.28
CA LYS A 103 26.32 17.06 9.49
C LYS A 103 24.89 16.74 9.95
N ARG A 104 23.98 16.54 8.99
CA ARG A 104 22.54 16.35 9.25
C ARG A 104 21.95 15.29 8.32
N HIS A 105 20.91 14.61 8.82
CA HIS A 105 20.08 13.73 8.02
C HIS A 105 18.97 14.51 7.30
N TRP A 106 18.79 14.20 6.02
CA TRP A 106 17.72 14.74 5.20
C TRP A 106 16.83 13.63 4.67
N ALA A 107 15.52 13.87 4.67
CA ALA A 107 14.56 13.01 4.00
C ALA A 107 14.43 13.38 2.52
N ALA A 108 14.27 12.35 1.70
CA ALA A 108 13.93 12.44 0.29
C ALA A 108 12.64 11.65 0.02
N LEU A 109 11.69 12.30 -0.63
CA LEU A 109 10.42 11.70 -1.05
C LEU A 109 10.43 11.53 -2.57
N GLU A 110 10.11 10.33 -3.06
CA GLU A 110 10.20 9.99 -4.50
C GLU A 110 9.19 10.77 -5.35
N ASN A 111 7.90 10.75 -5.00
CA ASN A 111 6.85 11.38 -5.80
C ASN A 111 6.67 12.88 -5.49
N PHE A 112 6.88 13.30 -4.24
CA PHE A 112 6.93 14.71 -3.87
C PHE A 112 8.17 15.42 -4.48
N ASN A 113 9.16 14.64 -4.94
CA ASN A 113 10.34 15.08 -5.68
C ASN A 113 11.13 16.19 -4.95
N SER A 114 11.36 16.01 -3.65
CA SER A 114 12.28 16.83 -2.87
C SER A 114 13.22 15.93 -2.08
N ARG A 115 14.50 16.33 -2.04
CA ARG A 115 15.59 15.59 -1.38
C ARG A 115 16.15 16.29 -0.14
N ARG A 116 15.62 17.48 0.18
CA ARG A 116 16.08 18.33 1.28
C ARG A 116 14.90 18.65 2.20
N ILE A 117 14.31 17.62 2.80
CA ILE A 117 13.21 17.75 3.75
C ILE A 117 13.75 17.43 5.14
N ALA A 118 13.61 18.36 6.08
CA ALA A 118 14.11 18.18 7.43
C ALA A 118 13.39 17.00 8.10
N ILE A 119 14.15 16.13 8.77
CA ILE A 119 13.60 14.96 9.46
C ILE A 119 14.18 14.85 10.87
N GLY A 120 13.30 14.63 11.84
CA GLY A 120 13.69 14.42 13.23
C GLY A 120 14.29 13.04 13.46
N GLU A 121 15.27 12.95 14.37
CA GLU A 121 15.99 11.71 14.71
C GLU A 121 15.08 10.55 15.10
N LYS A 122 13.97 10.87 15.79
CA LYS A 122 12.95 9.89 16.22
C LYS A 122 12.41 9.01 15.09
N PHE A 123 12.49 9.45 13.83
CA PHE A 123 11.95 8.69 12.70
C PHE A 123 12.92 7.68 12.11
N TYR A 124 14.23 7.95 12.16
CA TYR A 124 15.24 7.11 11.52
C TYR A 124 16.17 6.37 12.49
N ARG A 125 16.20 6.73 13.78
CA ARG A 125 17.08 6.10 14.78
C ARG A 125 16.94 4.58 14.85
N ASP A 126 15.71 4.08 14.86
CA ASP A 126 15.39 2.65 15.04
C ASP A 126 14.86 1.99 13.74
N ASN A 127 15.10 2.62 12.59
CA ASN A 127 14.54 2.18 11.31
C ASN A 127 15.61 2.22 10.20
N ASP A 128 16.51 1.25 10.24
CA ASP A 128 17.63 1.10 9.30
C ASP A 128 17.18 1.13 7.83
N ARG A 129 15.96 0.64 7.55
CA ARG A 129 15.40 0.62 6.19
C ARG A 129 15.21 2.02 5.60
N LEU A 130 15.01 3.06 6.42
CA LEU A 130 14.95 4.44 5.94
C LEU A 130 16.31 4.91 5.42
N LEU A 131 17.41 4.48 6.05
CA LEU A 131 18.79 4.85 5.69
C LEU A 131 19.35 4.01 4.52
N GLU A 132 18.73 2.87 4.23
CA GLU A 132 19.12 1.97 3.14
C GLU A 132 18.25 2.18 1.88
N GLY A 133 17.24 1.32 1.68
CA GLY A 133 16.42 1.26 0.47
C GLY A 133 15.14 2.11 0.48
N GLY A 134 14.92 2.84 1.57
CA GLY A 134 13.70 3.60 1.82
C GLY A 134 12.49 2.73 2.16
N ILE A 135 11.43 3.39 2.60
CA ILE A 135 10.15 2.75 2.93
C ILE A 135 8.99 3.53 2.35
N TRP A 136 7.93 2.81 1.97
CA TRP A 136 6.65 3.44 1.68
C TRP A 136 5.96 3.81 3.00
N ALA A 137 5.42 5.01 3.07
CA ALA A 137 4.82 5.54 4.28
C ALA A 137 3.65 6.49 3.98
N GLU A 138 2.71 6.56 4.92
CA GLU A 138 1.88 7.76 5.07
C GLU A 138 2.73 8.82 5.79
N VAL A 139 3.09 9.88 5.08
CA VAL A 139 4.02 10.92 5.55
C VAL A 139 3.33 12.28 5.55
N THR A 140 3.37 12.99 6.67
CA THR A 140 2.88 14.37 6.76
C THR A 140 4.04 15.33 6.57
N VAL A 141 4.01 16.05 5.45
CA VAL A 141 5.00 17.09 5.12
C VAL A 141 4.39 18.44 5.48
N ALA A 142 5.15 19.23 6.23
CA ALA A 142 4.78 20.58 6.63
C ALA A 142 5.76 21.60 6.05
N HIS A 143 5.24 22.80 5.79
CA HIS A 143 6.01 23.97 5.38
C HIS A 143 6.65 24.62 6.60
N ASN A 144 7.88 25.08 6.42
CA ASN A 144 8.60 25.85 7.42
C ASN A 144 8.49 27.35 7.08
N ASP A 145 7.86 28.11 7.96
CA ASP A 145 7.69 29.57 7.78
C ASP A 145 8.87 30.38 8.38
N ILE A 146 9.85 29.72 8.98
CA ILE A 146 11.03 30.36 9.59
C ILE A 146 12.06 30.68 8.49
N GLU A 147 12.27 31.97 8.22
CA GLU A 147 13.20 32.41 7.16
C GLU A 147 14.67 32.13 7.47
N GLU A 148 15.05 32.04 8.74
CA GLU A 148 16.43 31.73 9.13
C GLU A 148 16.82 30.27 8.89
N ASP A 149 15.84 29.38 8.75
CA ASP A 149 16.07 27.96 8.50
C ASP A 149 16.37 27.71 7.01
N ASP A 150 17.31 26.82 6.74
CA ASP A 150 17.80 26.52 5.40
C ASP A 150 16.98 25.44 4.66
N TYR A 151 15.72 25.23 5.08
CA TYR A 151 14.81 24.23 4.54
C TYR A 151 13.36 24.71 4.53
N ALA A 152 12.67 24.46 3.41
CA ALA A 152 11.26 24.84 3.23
C ALA A 152 10.27 23.81 3.78
N PHE A 153 10.70 22.55 3.94
CA PHE A 153 9.80 21.46 4.32
C PHE A 153 10.41 20.60 5.44
N TYR A 154 9.55 20.08 6.31
CA TYR A 154 9.93 19.09 7.32
C TYR A 154 8.89 17.97 7.45
N ILE A 155 9.34 16.83 7.96
CA ILE A 155 8.49 15.68 8.28
C ILE A 155 7.87 15.89 9.67
N GLU A 156 6.56 16.12 9.70
CA GLU A 156 5.79 16.25 10.95
C GLU A 156 5.43 14.87 11.54
N ASP A 157 4.99 13.94 10.67
CA ASP A 157 4.58 12.57 11.02
C ASP A 157 5.01 11.59 9.91
N LEU A 158 5.38 10.36 10.29
CA LEU A 158 5.80 9.32 9.35
C LEU A 158 5.33 7.96 9.86
N ARG A 159 4.46 7.31 9.09
CA ARG A 159 3.90 5.99 9.42
C ARG A 159 4.25 5.01 8.31
N PRO A 160 5.17 4.06 8.56
CA PRO A 160 5.52 3.04 7.57
C PRO A 160 4.30 2.23 7.15
N ILE A 161 4.10 2.08 5.84
CA ILE A 161 3.15 1.12 5.28
C ILE A 161 3.81 -0.25 5.38
N GLN A 162 3.48 -0.97 6.44
CA GLN A 162 3.99 -2.32 6.64
C GLN A 162 3.26 -3.29 5.71
N LEU A 163 4.04 -4.16 5.05
CA LEU A 163 3.50 -5.38 4.49
C LEU A 163 2.82 -6.15 5.64
N SER A 164 1.54 -6.46 5.49
CA SER A 164 0.95 -7.58 6.23
C SER A 164 1.78 -8.80 5.88
N ARG A 165 2.73 -9.16 6.76
CA ARG A 165 3.55 -10.36 6.57
C ARG A 165 2.61 -11.53 6.36
N PHE A 166 2.88 -12.33 5.33
CA PHE A 166 2.31 -13.67 5.24
C PHE A 166 2.74 -14.42 6.49
N ASP A 167 1.80 -14.68 7.37
CA ASP A 167 2.00 -15.39 8.63
C ASP A 167 2.07 -16.89 8.32
N PHE A 168 3.28 -17.36 8.02
CA PHE A 168 3.52 -18.75 7.62
C PHE A 168 3.13 -19.75 8.72
N ASP A 169 3.32 -19.38 9.98
CA ASP A 169 2.99 -20.24 11.12
C ASP A 169 1.48 -20.39 11.30
N ARG A 170 0.70 -19.30 11.13
CA ARG A 170 -0.76 -19.40 11.08
C ARG A 170 -1.28 -20.10 9.83
N TYR A 171 -0.64 -19.93 8.67
CA TYR A 171 -0.97 -20.72 7.48
C TYR A 171 -0.80 -22.23 7.75
N THR A 172 0.27 -22.59 8.46
CA THR A 172 0.58 -23.99 8.81
C THR A 172 -0.40 -24.55 9.84
N GLN A 173 -0.82 -23.74 10.84
CA GLN A 173 -1.84 -24.11 11.81
C GLN A 173 -3.25 -24.20 11.18
N GLY A 174 -3.63 -23.23 10.35
CA GLY A 174 -4.88 -23.28 9.58
C GLY A 174 -4.93 -24.48 8.64
N ARG A 175 -3.79 -24.89 8.08
CA ARG A 175 -3.65 -26.12 7.26
C ARG A 175 -4.09 -27.39 7.98
N GLN A 176 -3.96 -27.45 9.31
CA GLN A 176 -4.37 -28.61 10.10
C GLN A 176 -5.90 -28.76 10.18
N ALA A 177 -6.66 -27.67 9.95
CA ALA A 177 -8.12 -27.66 9.96
C ALA A 177 -8.77 -28.02 8.60
N PHE A 178 -7.97 -28.20 7.53
CA PHE A 178 -8.46 -28.48 6.18
C PHE A 178 -7.87 -29.78 5.61
N SER A 179 -8.68 -30.58 4.92
CA SER A 179 -8.19 -31.76 4.18
C SER A 179 -7.33 -31.32 2.98
N ARG A 180 -6.49 -32.24 2.48
CA ARG A 180 -5.63 -31.99 1.31
C ARG A 180 -6.40 -31.51 0.09
N GLU A 181 -7.63 -32.00 -0.14
CA GLU A 181 -8.48 -31.55 -1.26
C GLU A 181 -8.96 -30.11 -1.05
N ALA A 182 -9.34 -29.73 0.17
CA ALA A 182 -9.78 -28.37 0.47
C ALA A 182 -8.66 -27.35 0.27
N LEU A 183 -7.41 -27.69 0.61
CA LEU A 183 -6.25 -26.81 0.39
C LEU A 183 -5.93 -26.55 -1.09
N ILE A 184 -6.16 -27.54 -1.97
CA ILE A 184 -6.03 -27.37 -3.42
C ILE A 184 -7.10 -26.41 -3.93
N ILE A 185 -8.32 -26.49 -3.37
CA ILE A 185 -9.42 -25.58 -3.71
C ILE A 185 -9.10 -24.17 -3.25
N VAL A 186 -8.66 -23.95 -2.00
CA VAL A 186 -8.22 -22.65 -1.49
C VAL A 186 -7.14 -22.02 -2.39
N TRP A 187 -6.13 -22.80 -2.78
CA TRP A 187 -5.08 -22.33 -3.68
C TRP A 187 -5.63 -21.98 -5.07
N SER A 188 -6.57 -22.78 -5.58
CA SER A 188 -7.23 -22.51 -6.86
C SER A 188 -8.21 -21.33 -6.80
N THR A 189 -8.84 -21.04 -5.67
CA THR A 189 -9.78 -19.93 -5.48
C THR A 189 -9.03 -18.61 -5.26
N VAL A 190 -7.93 -18.64 -4.52
CA VAL A 190 -7.00 -17.48 -4.39
C VAL A 190 -6.27 -17.21 -5.72
N ALA A 191 -6.06 -18.23 -6.56
CA ALA A 191 -5.41 -18.09 -7.87
C ALA A 191 -6.37 -17.88 -9.07
N LYS A 192 -7.68 -18.13 -8.92
CA LYS A 192 -8.67 -17.94 -10.01
C LYS A 192 -9.30 -16.55 -9.96
N LEU A 193 -8.52 -15.56 -10.41
CA LEU A 193 -9.04 -14.53 -11.30
C LEU A 193 -8.90 -15.01 -12.76
N PRO A 194 -9.78 -14.61 -13.67
CA PRO A 194 -10.12 -15.37 -14.87
C PRO A 194 -8.98 -15.38 -15.89
N GLN A 195 -8.52 -16.57 -16.27
CA GLN A 195 -8.01 -16.80 -17.62
C GLN A 195 -9.18 -16.60 -18.57
N GLY A 196 -9.14 -15.52 -19.35
CA GLY A 196 -10.14 -15.23 -20.38
C GLY A 196 -10.35 -16.46 -21.27
N ARG A 197 -11.60 -16.91 -21.38
CA ARG A 197 -12.01 -17.83 -22.44
C ARG A 197 -11.83 -17.14 -23.78
N GLY A 198 -10.87 -17.60 -24.56
CA GLY A 198 -10.86 -17.52 -26.01
C GLY A 198 -10.65 -18.93 -26.55
N ALA A 199 -11.71 -19.74 -26.55
CA ALA A 199 -11.71 -21.02 -27.26
C ALA A 199 -12.07 -20.73 -28.73
N ALA A 200 -11.18 -21.07 -29.65
CA ALA A 200 -11.56 -21.54 -30.98
C ALA A 200 -10.52 -22.58 -31.40
N ALA A 201 -10.91 -23.84 -31.26
CA ALA A 201 -10.26 -24.96 -31.90
C ALA A 201 -10.47 -24.87 -33.42
N SER A 202 -9.48 -25.27 -34.20
CA SER A 202 -9.71 -25.93 -35.48
C SER A 202 -8.98 -27.28 -35.44
N PRO A 203 -9.69 -28.39 -35.67
CA PRO A 203 -9.11 -29.72 -35.65
C PRO A 203 -8.61 -30.12 -37.05
N GLY A 204 -7.48 -30.82 -37.08
CA GLY A 204 -7.32 -31.97 -37.97
C GLY A 204 -6.75 -31.74 -39.38
N ALA A 205 -5.56 -32.31 -39.55
CA ALA A 205 -5.22 -33.31 -40.57
C ALA A 205 -4.84 -32.86 -42.01
N VAL A 206 -3.65 -33.38 -42.37
CA VAL A 206 -2.98 -33.55 -43.67
C VAL A 206 -2.19 -32.37 -44.20
#